data_AF-A0A1S6FI35-F1
#
_entry.id   AF-A0A1S6FI35-F1
#
_cell.length_a   1.000
_cell.length_b   1.000
_cell.length_c   1.000
_cell.angle_alpha   90.00
_cell.angle_beta   90.00
_cell.angle_gamma   90.00
#
_symmetry.space_group_name_H-M   'P 1'
#
loop_
_entity.id
_entity.type
_entity.pdbx_description
1 polymer ?
#
loop_
_entity_poly.entity_id
_entity_poly.type
_entity_poly.pdbx_seq_one_letter_code
_entity_poly.pdbx_strand_id
1 'polypeptide(L)'
;MTAARDQQRQAKSLVRLRAVRMQSAAVALAEARAATAAAERERADADAAAEIADSAMAQAHADLATDPAEAERLLAMVDRSHFRRSVARSALNDAREGERLCGETEADRRKAMILARARHDRLADHAGQALRRWERRQEERVALDTLEARKS
;
A
#
# COMPACT_ATOMS: atom_id res chain seq x y z
N MET A 1 -10.00 0.35 45.83
CA MET A 1 -10.55 -0.43 44.68
C MET A 1 -10.49 0.30 43.33
N THR A 2 -10.09 1.57 43.26
CA THR A 2 -10.14 2.44 42.07
C THR A 2 -8.95 2.25 41.11
N ALA A 3 -7.70 2.28 41.60
CA ALA A 3 -6.50 2.29 40.75
C ALA A 3 -6.36 1.08 39.79
N ALA A 4 -6.71 -0.13 40.21
CA ALA A 4 -6.61 -1.33 39.37
C ALA A 4 -7.66 -1.35 38.24
N ARG A 5 -8.87 -0.86 38.52
CA ARG A 5 -9.94 -0.70 37.51
C ARG A 5 -9.59 0.40 36.51
N ASP A 6 -8.95 1.47 36.97
CA ASP A 6 -8.49 2.56 36.11
C ASP A 6 -7.35 2.11 35.18
N GLN A 7 -6.38 1.35 35.68
CA GLN A 7 -5.33 0.74 34.86
C GLN A 7 -5.91 -0.22 33.81
N GLN A 8 -6.92 -1.02 34.16
CA GLN A 8 -7.61 -1.90 33.21
C GLN A 8 -8.33 -1.11 32.12
N ARG A 9 -9.02 -0.03 32.48
CA ARG A 9 -9.69 0.86 31.52
C ARG A 9 -8.68 1.51 30.59
N GLN A 10 -7.58 2.03 31.12
CA GLN A 10 -6.51 2.63 30.32
C GLN A 10 -5.88 1.62 29.34
N ALA A 11 -5.58 0.41 29.80
CA ALA A 11 -5.04 -0.65 28.94
C ALA A 11 -6.00 -1.00 27.79
N LYS A 12 -7.30 -1.15 28.08
CA LYS A 12 -8.34 -1.38 27.05
C LYS A 12 -8.42 -0.22 26.05
N SER A 13 -8.38 1.02 26.51
CA SER A 13 -8.38 2.20 25.64
C SER A 13 -7.16 2.26 24.74
N LEU A 14 -5.97 1.93 25.25
CA LEU A 14 -4.74 1.89 24.46
C LEU A 14 -4.77 0.79 23.39
N VAL A 15 -5.29 -0.40 23.71
CA VAL A 15 -5.49 -1.48 22.73
C VAL A 15 -6.45 -1.03 21.63
N ARG A 16 -7.58 -0.44 21.99
CA ARG A 16 -8.55 0.11 21.00
C ARG A 16 -7.92 1.17 20.10
N LEU A 17 -7.16 2.11 20.67
CA LEU A 17 -6.45 3.12 19.89
C LEU A 17 -5.45 2.48 18.90
N ARG A 18 -4.74 1.43 19.31
CA ARG A 18 -3.84 0.69 18.42
C ARG A 18 -4.59 -0.08 17.35
N ALA A 19 -5.74 -0.66 17.66
CA ALA A 19 -6.60 -1.32 16.67
C ALA A 19 -7.07 -0.33 15.59
N VAL A 20 -7.51 0.87 15.98
CA VAL A 20 -7.89 1.94 15.03
C VAL A 20 -6.70 2.34 14.14
N ARG A 21 -5.51 2.50 14.72
CA ARG A 21 -4.29 2.82 13.94
C ARG A 21 -3.90 1.69 12.98
N MET A 22 -4.07 0.44 13.38
CA MET A 22 -3.85 -0.72 12.52
C MET A 22 -4.86 -0.75 11.36
N GLN A 23 -6.14 -0.48 11.64
CA GLN A 23 -7.17 -0.39 10.60
C GLN A 23 -6.87 0.74 9.61
N SER A 24 -6.48 1.92 10.09
CA SER A 24 -6.06 3.04 9.24
C SER A 24 -4.84 2.68 8.38
N ALA A 25 -3.84 1.98 8.93
CA ALA A 25 -2.71 1.49 8.16
C ALA A 25 -3.11 0.45 7.11
N ALA A 26 -4.12 -0.39 7.39
CA ALA A 26 -4.65 -1.36 6.44
C ALA A 26 -5.37 -0.66 5.27
N VAL A 27 -6.17 0.37 5.55
CA VAL A 27 -6.82 1.19 4.51
C VAL A 27 -5.77 1.86 3.62
N ALA A 28 -4.77 2.52 4.21
CA ALA A 28 -3.69 3.16 3.45
C ALA A 28 -2.89 2.17 2.59
N LEU A 29 -2.71 0.93 3.05
CA LEU A 29 -2.09 -0.13 2.25
C LEU A 29 -3.00 -0.58 1.09
N ALA A 30 -4.30 -0.68 1.31
CA ALA A 30 -5.25 -1.02 0.25
C ALA A 30 -5.29 0.06 -0.84
N GLU A 31 -5.30 1.34 -0.45
CA GLU A 31 -5.22 2.48 -1.37
C GLU A 31 -3.91 2.46 -2.17
N ALA A 32 -2.76 2.20 -1.51
CA ALA A 32 -1.46 2.13 -2.20
C ALA A 32 -1.38 0.96 -3.20
N ARG A 33 -2.00 -0.18 -2.90
CA ARG A 33 -2.13 -1.32 -3.84
C ARG A 33 -2.99 -0.96 -5.04
N ALA A 34 -4.11 -0.28 -4.82
CA ALA A 34 -4.97 0.17 -5.90
C ALA A 34 -4.25 1.17 -6.82
N ALA A 35 -3.48 2.09 -6.25
CA ALA A 35 -2.65 3.04 -6.99
C ALA A 35 -1.54 2.32 -7.79
N THR A 36 -0.86 1.35 -7.19
CA THR A 36 0.17 0.54 -7.87
C THR A 36 -0.42 -0.23 -9.05
N ALA A 37 -1.56 -0.90 -8.86
CA ALA A 37 -2.25 -1.58 -9.95
C ALA A 37 -2.74 -0.63 -11.05
N ALA A 38 -3.07 0.63 -10.71
CA ALA A 38 -3.42 1.64 -11.72
C ALA A 38 -2.19 2.10 -12.51
N ALA A 39 -1.06 2.35 -11.84
CA ALA A 39 0.19 2.72 -12.48
C ALA A 39 0.75 1.58 -13.38
N GLU A 40 0.62 0.33 -12.96
CA GLU A 40 0.97 -0.85 -13.79
C GLU A 40 0.16 -0.88 -15.10
N ARG A 41 -1.14 -0.55 -15.04
CA ARG A 41 -1.99 -0.46 -16.24
C ARG A 41 -1.59 0.70 -17.13
N GLU A 42 -1.39 1.89 -16.55
CA GLU A 42 -0.94 3.07 -17.28
C GLU A 42 0.40 2.83 -17.98
N ARG A 43 1.35 2.17 -17.31
CA ARG A 43 2.62 1.77 -17.93
C ARG A 43 2.42 0.78 -19.07
N ALA A 44 1.53 -0.21 -18.92
CA ALA A 44 1.22 -1.14 -20.00
C ALA A 44 0.59 -0.44 -21.22
N ASP A 45 -0.32 0.50 -21.00
CA ASP A 45 -0.93 1.29 -22.07
C ASP A 45 0.10 2.19 -22.78
N ALA A 46 1.00 2.83 -22.02
CA ALA A 46 2.07 3.65 -22.56
C ALA A 46 3.10 2.82 -23.36
N ASP A 47 3.37 1.59 -22.93
CA ASP A 47 4.27 0.66 -23.61
C ASP A 47 3.67 0.25 -24.97
N ALA A 48 2.39 -0.13 -24.99
CA ALA A 48 1.68 -0.42 -26.24
C ALA A 48 1.65 0.79 -27.19
N ALA A 49 1.44 2.01 -26.67
CA ALA A 49 1.48 3.23 -27.47
C ALA A 49 2.88 3.49 -28.06
N ALA A 50 3.94 3.22 -27.30
CA ALA A 50 5.32 3.34 -27.77
C ALA A 50 5.64 2.31 -28.87
N GLU A 51 5.17 1.06 -28.73
CA GLU A 51 5.32 0.02 -29.77
C GLU A 51 4.60 0.39 -31.08
N ILE A 52 3.38 0.92 -30.98
CA ILE A 52 2.64 1.42 -32.14
C ILE A 52 3.40 2.56 -32.82
N ALA A 53 3.95 3.50 -32.04
CA ALA A 53 4.71 4.63 -32.58
C ALA A 53 6.04 4.21 -33.21
N ASP A 54 6.75 3.24 -32.62
CA ASP A 54 7.97 2.66 -33.19
C ASP A 54 7.65 1.93 -34.51
N SER A 55 6.55 1.18 -34.57
CA SER A 55 6.10 0.51 -35.79
C SER A 55 5.71 1.49 -36.90
N ALA A 56 5.00 2.57 -36.55
CA ALA A 56 4.64 3.62 -37.51
C ALA A 56 5.88 4.34 -38.07
N MET A 57 6.90 4.57 -37.23
CA MET A 57 8.17 5.14 -37.66
C MET A 57 8.92 4.24 -38.64
N ALA A 58 8.96 2.93 -38.36
CA ALA A 58 9.56 1.95 -39.27
C ALA A 58 8.84 1.92 -40.62
N GLN A 59 7.50 1.96 -40.62
CA GLN A 59 6.72 2.01 -41.85
C GLN A 59 6.97 3.30 -42.64
N ALA A 60 6.98 4.47 -41.98
CA ALA A 60 7.24 5.74 -42.65
C ALA A 60 8.63 5.78 -43.32
N HIS A 61 9.64 5.16 -42.70
CA HIS A 61 10.96 4.99 -43.30
C HIS A 61 10.96 4.03 -44.50
N ALA A 62 10.22 2.92 -44.41
CA ALA A 62 10.09 1.98 -45.53
C ALA A 62 9.40 2.64 -46.73
N ASP A 63 8.34 3.41 -46.50
CA ASP A 63 7.60 4.12 -47.54
C ASP A 63 8.49 5.17 -48.22
N LEU A 64 9.27 5.95 -47.46
CA LEU A 64 10.20 6.95 -48.00
C LEU A 64 11.20 6.35 -49.01
N ALA A 65 11.58 5.07 -48.86
CA ALA A 65 12.52 4.41 -49.75
C ALA A 65 11.95 4.00 -51.12
N THR A 66 10.64 4.16 -51.35
CA THR A 66 9.95 3.59 -52.53
C THR A 66 9.61 4.58 -53.65
N ASP A 67 9.38 5.87 -53.38
CA ASP A 67 8.96 6.82 -54.41
C ASP A 67 9.59 8.22 -54.28
N PRO A 68 10.51 8.61 -55.19
CA PRO A 68 11.11 9.94 -55.19
C PRO A 68 10.15 11.06 -55.63
N ALA A 69 9.05 10.77 -56.35
CA ALA A 69 8.08 11.78 -56.77
C ALA A 69 7.23 12.33 -55.60
N GLU A 70 7.06 11.53 -54.54
CA GLU A 70 6.34 11.89 -53.31
C GLU A 70 7.28 12.22 -52.14
N ALA A 71 8.58 12.43 -52.41
CA ALA A 71 9.61 12.53 -51.37
C ALA A 71 9.33 13.60 -50.29
N GLU A 72 8.86 14.79 -50.67
CA GLU A 72 8.55 15.85 -49.70
C GLU A 72 7.43 15.45 -48.73
N ARG A 73 6.38 14.81 -49.26
CA ARG A 73 5.26 14.33 -48.44
C ARG A 73 5.68 13.19 -47.53
N LEU A 74 6.48 12.25 -48.04
CA LEU A 74 6.99 11.11 -47.27
C LEU A 74 7.95 11.57 -46.16
N LEU A 75 8.80 12.57 -46.42
CA LEU A 75 9.63 13.22 -45.40
C LEU A 75 8.77 13.84 -44.29
N ALA A 76 7.70 14.57 -44.64
CA ALA A 76 6.79 15.12 -43.64
C ALA A 76 6.09 14.03 -42.80
N MET A 77 5.80 12.86 -43.37
CA MET A 77 5.28 11.70 -42.64
C MET A 77 6.31 11.11 -41.67
N VAL A 78 7.59 11.05 -42.07
CA VAL A 78 8.70 10.62 -41.21
C VAL A 78 8.87 11.59 -40.04
N ASP A 79 8.90 12.90 -40.28
CA ASP A 79 9.05 13.91 -39.21
C ASP A 79 7.91 13.83 -38.19
N ARG A 80 6.66 13.68 -38.67
CA ARG A 80 5.50 13.48 -37.80
C ARG A 80 5.61 12.21 -36.96
N SER A 81 6.10 11.13 -37.56
CA SER A 81 6.28 9.83 -36.89
C SER A 81 7.41 9.91 -35.86
N HIS A 82 8.50 10.63 -36.17
CA HIS A 82 9.59 10.89 -35.24
C HIS A 82 9.09 11.66 -34.00
N PHE A 83 8.30 12.72 -34.21
CA PHE A 83 7.71 13.48 -33.11
C PHE A 83 6.80 12.60 -32.23
N ARG A 84 5.88 11.84 -32.84
CA ARG A 84 4.98 10.93 -32.12
C ARG A 84 5.73 9.88 -31.31
N ARG A 85 6.77 9.29 -31.89
CA ARG A 85 7.65 8.34 -31.21
C ARG A 85 8.35 8.97 -30.02
N SER A 86 8.87 10.19 -30.17
CA SER A 86 9.49 10.92 -29.06
C SER A 86 8.50 11.16 -27.91
N VAL A 87 7.27 11.58 -28.22
CA VAL A 87 6.21 11.80 -27.23
C VAL A 87 5.83 10.49 -26.53
N ALA A 88 5.62 9.41 -27.29
CA ALA A 88 5.23 8.12 -26.73
C ALA A 88 6.32 7.53 -25.81
N ARG A 89 7.60 7.66 -26.19
CA ARG A 89 8.72 7.23 -25.34
C ARG A 89 8.87 8.08 -24.08
N SER A 90 8.61 9.38 -24.16
CA SER A 90 8.58 10.23 -22.97
C SER A 90 7.48 9.78 -22.01
N ALA A 91 6.26 9.59 -22.52
CA ALA A 91 5.13 9.13 -21.73
C ALA A 91 5.39 7.75 -21.09
N LEU A 92 6.03 6.83 -21.82
CA LEU A 92 6.45 5.54 -21.27
C LEU A 92 7.47 5.68 -20.13
N ASN A 93 8.44 6.58 -20.25
CA ASN A 93 9.40 6.85 -19.19
C ASN A 93 8.71 7.43 -17.94
N ASP A 94 7.79 8.37 -18.14
CA ASP A 94 7.01 8.97 -17.05
C ASP A 94 6.14 7.91 -16.36
N ALA A 95 5.48 7.04 -17.12
CA ALA A 95 4.66 5.95 -16.58
C ALA A 95 5.49 4.90 -15.81
N ARG A 96 6.70 4.56 -16.30
CA ARG A 96 7.64 3.68 -15.58
C ARG A 96 8.11 4.28 -14.26
N GLU A 97 8.40 5.58 -14.24
CA GLU A 97 8.75 6.28 -13.01
C GLU A 97 7.56 6.34 -12.04
N GLY A 98 6.36 6.60 -12.56
CA GLY A 98 5.12 6.54 -11.78
C GLY A 98 4.89 5.17 -11.14
N GLU A 99 5.02 4.09 -11.91
CA GLU A 99 4.94 2.70 -11.41
C GLU A 99 5.97 2.44 -10.30
N ARG A 100 7.22 2.87 -10.50
CA ARG A 100 8.29 2.73 -9.50
C ARG A 100 7.94 3.44 -8.18
N LEU A 101 7.51 4.71 -8.26
CA LEU A 101 7.14 5.50 -7.08
C LEU A 101 5.92 4.94 -6.34
N CYS A 102 4.93 4.44 -7.08
CA CYS A 102 3.78 3.73 -6.50
C CYS A 102 4.22 2.45 -5.78
N GLY A 103 5.10 1.64 -6.40
CA GLY A 103 5.64 0.43 -5.80
C GLY A 103 6.43 0.70 -4.51
N GLU A 104 7.25 1.75 -4.48
CA GLU A 104 7.96 2.19 -3.28
C GLU A 104 6.99 2.62 -2.17
N THR A 105 5.97 3.40 -2.54
CA THR A 105 4.93 3.83 -1.61
C THR A 105 4.19 2.63 -1.03
N GLU A 106 3.80 1.65 -1.84
CA GLU A 106 3.15 0.43 -1.37
C GLU A 106 4.05 -0.34 -0.40
N ALA A 107 5.34 -0.50 -0.73
CA ALA A 107 6.30 -1.17 0.13
C ALA A 107 6.40 -0.51 1.52
N ASP A 108 6.40 0.82 1.56
CA ASP A 108 6.42 1.57 2.81
C ASP A 108 5.11 1.47 3.59
N ARG A 109 3.95 1.51 2.93
CA ARG A 109 2.65 1.24 3.58
C ARG A 109 2.58 -0.18 4.13
N ARG A 110 3.16 -1.16 3.44
CA ARG A 110 3.22 -2.55 3.88
C ARG A 110 4.06 -2.68 5.15
N LYS A 111 5.24 -2.05 5.21
CA LYS A 111 6.08 -1.99 6.42
C LYS A 111 5.31 -1.33 7.58
N ALA A 112 4.64 -0.21 7.32
CA ALA A 112 3.85 0.50 8.33
C ALA A 112 2.71 -0.37 8.90
N MET A 113 2.01 -1.13 8.05
CA MET A 113 0.97 -2.07 8.47
C MET A 113 1.52 -3.19 9.35
N ILE A 114 2.64 -3.79 8.96
CA ILE A 114 3.32 -4.84 9.76
C ILE A 114 3.67 -4.30 11.14
N LEU A 115 4.27 -3.10 11.21
CA LEU A 115 4.63 -2.46 12.48
C LEU A 115 3.39 -2.10 13.32
N ALA A 116 2.32 -1.62 12.69
CA ALA A 116 1.07 -1.31 13.38
C ALA A 116 0.45 -2.56 14.00
N ARG A 117 0.42 -3.67 13.26
CA ARG A 117 -0.05 -4.97 13.74
C ARG A 117 0.81 -5.50 14.89
N ALA A 118 2.14 -5.54 14.73
CA ALA A 118 3.04 -6.01 15.79
C ALA A 118 2.89 -5.21 17.10
N ARG A 119 2.71 -3.89 17.00
CA ARG A 119 2.47 -3.02 18.17
C ARG A 119 1.11 -3.25 18.80
N HIS A 120 0.07 -3.50 17.99
CA HIS A 120 -1.25 -3.86 18.48
C HIS A 120 -1.21 -5.19 19.23
N ASP A 121 -0.68 -6.23 18.60
CA ASP A 121 -0.68 -7.60 19.12
C ASP A 121 0.09 -7.69 20.43
N ARG A 122 1.29 -7.09 20.49
CA ARG A 122 2.08 -7.00 21.74
C ARG A 122 1.29 -6.35 22.88
N LEU A 123 0.57 -5.26 22.60
CA LEU A 123 -0.18 -4.54 23.62
C LEU A 123 -1.44 -5.32 24.06
N ALA A 124 -2.14 -5.95 23.11
CA ALA A 124 -3.29 -6.80 23.37
C ALA A 124 -2.90 -7.99 24.25
N ASP A 125 -1.75 -8.62 23.97
CA ASP A 125 -1.21 -9.72 24.77
C ASP A 125 -0.89 -9.28 26.20
N HIS A 126 -0.17 -8.17 26.37
CA HIS A 126 0.14 -7.64 27.70
C HIS A 126 -1.13 -7.28 28.49
N ALA A 127 -2.11 -6.64 27.85
CA ALA A 127 -3.38 -6.30 28.48
C ALA A 127 -4.18 -7.56 28.88
N GLY A 128 -4.21 -8.58 28.01
CA GLY A 128 -4.86 -9.86 28.30
C GLY A 128 -4.19 -10.63 29.42
N GLN A 129 -2.85 -10.64 29.47
CA GLN A 129 -2.11 -11.25 30.58
C GLN A 129 -2.34 -10.53 31.91
N ALA A 130 -2.38 -9.19 31.90
CA ALA A 130 -2.68 -8.40 33.09
C ALA A 130 -4.09 -8.68 33.62
N LEU A 131 -5.08 -8.79 32.72
CA LEU A 131 -6.45 -9.15 33.06
C LEU A 131 -6.53 -10.53 33.72
N ARG A 132 -5.93 -11.57 33.11
CA ARG A 132 -5.90 -12.93 33.67
C ARG A 132 -5.21 -13.02 35.03
N ARG A 133 -4.18 -12.19 35.27
CA ARG A 133 -3.52 -12.12 36.59
C ARG A 133 -4.42 -11.46 37.63
N TRP A 134 -5.18 -10.44 37.24
CA TRP A 134 -6.11 -9.77 38.14
C TRP A 134 -7.29 -10.69 38.49
N GLU A 135 -7.89 -11.37 37.51
CA GLU A 135 -8.98 -12.33 37.70
C GLU A 135 -8.58 -13.43 38.68
N ARG A 136 -7.41 -14.07 38.48
CA ARG A 136 -6.88 -15.07 39.43
C ARG A 136 -6.74 -14.56 40.86
N ARG A 137 -6.22 -13.34 41.06
CA ARG A 137 -6.12 -12.75 42.40
C ARG A 137 -7.49 -12.43 43.02
N GLN A 138 -8.50 -12.12 42.21
CA GLN A 138 -9.86 -11.93 42.73
C GLN A 138 -10.48 -13.26 43.14
N GLU A 139 -10.29 -14.32 42.34
CA GLU A 139 -10.73 -15.68 42.67
C GLU A 139 -10.09 -16.17 43.97
N GLU A 140 -8.76 -16.01 44.12
CA GLU A 140 -8.02 -16.34 45.35
C GLU A 140 -8.56 -15.57 46.57
N ARG A 141 -8.84 -14.27 46.43
CA ARG A 141 -9.39 -13.47 47.53
C ARG A 141 -10.78 -13.94 47.93
N VAL A 142 -11.67 -14.17 46.97
CA VAL A 142 -13.03 -14.67 47.24
C VAL A 142 -12.99 -16.05 47.89
N ALA A 143 -12.06 -16.93 47.49
CA ALA A 143 -11.85 -18.23 48.11
C ALA A 143 -11.38 -18.11 49.57
N LEU A 144 -10.49 -17.16 49.89
CA LEU A 144 -10.05 -16.88 51.26
C LEU A 144 -11.19 -16.30 52.11
N ASP A 145 -11.91 -15.30 51.60
CA ASP A 145 -13.04 -14.66 52.29
C ASP A 145 -14.13 -15.69 52.64
N THR A 146 -14.41 -16.64 51.72
CA THR A 146 -15.37 -17.73 51.96
C THR A 146 -14.88 -18.77 52.96
N LEU A 147 -13.58 -19.05 53.02
CA LEU A 147 -13.00 -19.93 54.05
C LEU A 147 -13.01 -19.29 55.44
N GLU A 148 -12.77 -17.99 55.54
CA GLU A 148 -12.85 -17.23 56.79
C GLU A 148 -14.29 -17.13 57.31
N ALA A 149 -15.25 -16.86 56.42
CA ALA A 149 -16.67 -16.84 56.76
C ALA A 149 -17.21 -18.20 57.23
N ARG A 150 -16.58 -19.32 56.85
CA ARG A 150 -16.93 -20.66 57.34
C ARG A 150 -16.31 -21.03 58.69
N LYS A 151 -15.27 -20.30 59.12
CA LYS A 151 -14.58 -20.52 60.41
C LYS A 151 -15.12 -19.63 61.53
N SER A 152 -15.93 -18.63 61.18
CA SER A 152 -16.60 -17.69 62.08
C SER A 152 -18.01 -18.17 62.37
#